data_AF-A0ABD5XXB4-F1
#
_entry.id   AF-A0ABD5XXB4-F1
#
_cell.length_a   1.000
_cell.length_b   1.000
_cell.length_c   1.000
_cell.angle_alpha   90.00
_cell.angle_beta   90.00
_cell.angle_gamma   90.00
#
_symmetry.space_group_name_H-M   'P 1'
#
loop_
_entity.id
_entity.type
_entity.pdbx_description
1 polymer ?
#
loop_
_entity_poly.entity_id
_entity_poly.type
_entity_poly.pdbx_seq_one_letter_code
_entity_poly.pdbx_strand_id
1 'polypeptide(L)'
;MENSTGTISADHTENDSDASFTTVDAGTPDETTVWIGPTEAGVLYDGKTWYLNGRARLRDAAKYFAESPRQSISNHVWDVTWEPIGVRTTDEGERVVLNATGLDTDIIAGTEGDPVDVRGTIDVTSEGRIVNGTIAYTVDYGDRTDTRTVTIRTERASGDFVSKPSWVSDPPQVTGDTTDGDKLIELSVTDGPAIEAGTRLSINETFWPTWMGNVTLDERADPGETVYIYRTEENGAATFHASVGERPTLPQNATAFTKGLSVRGRVDNLIFEAGVEIE
;
A
#
# COMPACT_ATOMS: atom_id res chain seq x y z
N MET A 1 37.13 -8.62 7.58
CA MET A 1 35.74 -8.70 7.10
C MET A 1 35.21 -7.28 7.11
N GLU A 2 34.84 -6.76 5.95
CA GLU A 2 34.26 -5.42 5.83
C GLU A 2 32.79 -5.48 6.27
N ASN A 3 32.46 -4.83 7.38
CA ASN A 3 31.08 -4.57 7.74
C ASN A 3 30.46 -3.70 6.63
N SER A 4 29.36 -4.17 6.06
CA SER A 4 28.51 -3.34 5.20
C SER A 4 28.04 -2.13 6.01
N THR A 5 28.54 -0.95 5.68
CA THR A 5 28.26 0.32 6.38
C THR A 5 27.26 1.20 5.62
N GLY A 6 26.58 0.66 4.61
CA GLY A 6 25.58 1.37 3.83
C GLY A 6 24.19 1.35 4.46
N THR A 7 23.43 2.43 4.27
CA THR A 7 21.98 2.43 4.53
C THR A 7 21.32 1.33 3.70
N ILE A 8 20.61 0.41 4.38
CA ILE A 8 19.92 -0.71 3.73
C ILE A 8 18.51 -0.29 3.27
N SER A 9 17.85 0.57 4.04
CA SER A 9 16.57 1.20 3.68
C SER A 9 16.43 2.53 4.40
N ALA A 10 15.77 3.49 3.78
CA ALA A 10 15.27 4.72 4.38
C ALA A 10 13.77 4.83 4.11
N ASP A 11 12.98 4.86 5.17
CA ASP A 11 11.53 4.98 5.10
C ASP A 11 11.10 6.33 5.64
N HIS A 12 10.31 7.08 4.87
CA HIS A 12 9.69 8.34 5.28
C HIS A 12 8.18 8.20 5.25
N THR A 13 7.51 8.41 6.39
CA THR A 13 6.05 8.34 6.48
C THR A 13 5.47 9.62 7.10
N GLU A 14 4.53 10.22 6.40
CA GLU A 14 3.66 11.29 6.87
C GLU A 14 2.23 10.75 7.00
N ASN A 15 1.51 11.15 8.04
CA ASN A 15 0.13 10.73 8.23
C ASN A 15 -0.69 11.70 9.06
N ASP A 16 -1.99 11.72 8.79
CA ASP A 16 -3.02 12.36 9.60
C ASP A 16 -4.08 11.31 10.02
N SER A 17 -5.32 11.73 10.34
CA SER A 17 -6.41 10.83 10.70
C SER A 17 -7.03 10.05 9.53
N ASP A 18 -6.89 10.57 8.31
CA ASP A 18 -7.65 10.21 7.11
C ASP A 18 -6.75 9.73 5.96
N ALA A 19 -5.46 10.09 5.96
CA ALA A 19 -4.51 9.83 4.91
C ALA A 19 -3.08 9.55 5.42
N SER A 20 -2.31 8.83 4.60
CA SER A 20 -0.89 8.59 4.80
C SER A 20 -0.11 8.70 3.50
N PHE A 21 1.14 9.14 3.59
CA PHE A 21 2.09 9.19 2.50
C PHE A 21 3.39 8.54 2.96
N THR A 22 3.82 7.49 2.26
CA THR A 22 5.00 6.69 2.62
C THR A 22 5.93 6.59 1.42
N THR A 23 7.20 6.90 1.62
CA THR A 23 8.28 6.71 0.64
C THR A 23 9.29 5.73 1.22
N VAL A 24 9.69 4.74 0.41
CA VAL A 24 10.68 3.72 0.77
C VAL A 24 11.80 3.76 -0.25
N ASP A 25 13.00 4.11 0.21
CA ASP A 25 14.25 4.02 -0.52
C ASP A 25 15.06 2.84 0.01
N ALA A 26 15.00 1.71 -0.69
CA ALA A 26 15.71 0.48 -0.33
C ALA A 26 17.16 0.43 -0.87
N GLY A 27 17.76 1.57 -1.23
CA GLY A 27 19.09 1.62 -1.86
C GLY A 27 19.12 1.02 -3.27
N THR A 28 17.95 0.76 -3.85
CA THR A 28 17.72 0.39 -5.25
C THR A 28 17.40 1.64 -6.08
N PRO A 29 17.61 1.64 -7.41
CA PRO A 29 17.27 2.79 -8.24
C PRO A 29 15.77 3.16 -8.20
N ASP A 30 14.91 2.23 -7.78
CA ASP A 30 13.47 2.39 -7.80
C ASP A 30 12.93 2.68 -6.39
N GLU A 31 12.69 3.96 -6.12
CA GLU A 31 11.94 4.41 -4.94
C GLU A 31 10.47 3.97 -5.08
N THR A 32 9.88 3.48 -3.98
CA THR A 32 8.44 3.20 -3.91
C THR A 32 7.75 4.28 -3.10
N THR A 33 6.79 4.97 -3.70
CA THR A 33 5.95 5.95 -3.01
C THR A 33 4.51 5.48 -2.97
N VAL A 34 3.88 5.55 -1.81
CA VAL A 34 2.48 5.17 -1.60
C VAL A 34 1.75 6.31 -0.92
N TRP A 35 0.58 6.66 -1.45
CA TRP A 35 -0.38 7.52 -0.79
C TRP A 35 -1.66 6.74 -0.51
N ILE A 36 -2.19 6.81 0.70
CA ILE A 36 -3.46 6.20 1.10
C ILE A 36 -4.39 7.32 1.52
N GLY A 37 -5.59 7.37 0.92
CA GLY A 37 -6.69 8.20 1.37
C GLY A 37 -7.87 7.38 1.92
N PRO A 38 -8.99 8.03 2.25
CA PRO A 38 -10.14 7.38 2.88
C PRO A 38 -10.73 6.24 2.05
N THR A 39 -10.89 6.45 0.73
CA THR A 39 -11.51 5.50 -0.21
C THR A 39 -10.58 5.07 -1.34
N GLU A 40 -9.47 5.78 -1.54
CA GLU A 40 -8.55 5.61 -2.65
C GLU A 40 -7.10 5.47 -2.17
N ALA A 41 -6.21 5.05 -3.06
CA ALA A 41 -4.78 5.00 -2.86
C ALA A 41 -4.06 5.24 -4.19
N GLY A 42 -2.85 5.78 -4.10
CA GLY A 42 -1.91 5.93 -5.19
C GLY A 42 -0.62 5.17 -4.91
N VAL A 43 -0.02 4.57 -5.94
CA VAL A 43 1.33 3.99 -5.84
C VAL A 43 2.17 4.47 -7.01
N LEU A 44 3.37 4.96 -6.74
CA LEU A 44 4.40 5.26 -7.71
C LEU A 44 5.56 4.30 -7.51
N TYR A 45 5.90 3.54 -8.54
CA TYR A 45 6.99 2.57 -8.51
C TYR A 45 7.55 2.33 -9.91
N ASP A 46 8.88 2.43 -10.08
CA ASP A 46 9.56 2.13 -11.35
C ASP A 46 8.90 2.85 -12.56
N GLY A 47 8.68 4.16 -12.39
CA GLY A 47 8.04 5.02 -13.40
C GLY A 47 6.58 4.69 -13.74
N LYS A 48 5.92 3.80 -12.97
CA LYS A 48 4.51 3.45 -13.12
C LYS A 48 3.70 4.08 -12.01
N THR A 49 2.51 4.54 -12.37
CA THR A 49 1.59 5.18 -11.44
C THR A 49 0.29 4.38 -11.37
N TRP A 50 -0.12 4.01 -10.17
CA TRP A 50 -1.33 3.23 -9.93
C TRP A 50 -2.36 4.08 -9.19
N TYR A 51 -3.59 4.07 -9.66
CA TYR A 51 -4.76 4.58 -8.95
C TYR A 51 -5.62 3.40 -8.49
N LEU A 52 -5.96 3.35 -7.22
CA LEU A 52 -6.63 2.22 -6.58
C LEU A 52 -7.83 2.72 -5.80
N ASN A 53 -9.03 2.28 -6.14
CA ASN A 53 -10.27 2.73 -5.48
C ASN A 53 -11.10 1.56 -4.95
N GLY A 54 -11.81 1.79 -3.84
CA GLY A 54 -12.72 0.82 -3.27
C GLY A 54 -12.01 -0.34 -2.58
N ARG A 55 -12.71 -1.45 -2.34
CA ARG A 55 -12.14 -2.66 -1.74
C ARG A 55 -11.42 -3.47 -2.82
N ALA A 56 -10.16 -3.12 -3.06
CA ALA A 56 -9.29 -3.78 -4.03
C ALA A 56 -8.05 -4.36 -3.36
N ARG A 57 -7.57 -5.52 -3.84
CA ARG A 57 -6.38 -6.18 -3.28
C ARG A 57 -5.15 -5.30 -3.34
N LEU A 58 -4.92 -4.58 -4.45
CA LEU A 58 -3.75 -3.72 -4.55
C LEU A 58 -3.84 -2.56 -3.55
N ARG A 59 -5.05 -2.08 -3.23
CA ARG A 59 -5.23 -1.06 -2.19
C ARG A 59 -4.90 -1.63 -0.81
N ASP A 60 -5.34 -2.85 -0.50
CA ASP A 60 -4.99 -3.51 0.77
C ASP A 60 -3.47 -3.78 0.85
N ALA A 61 -2.84 -4.15 -0.26
CA ALA A 61 -1.39 -4.31 -0.34
C ALA A 61 -0.65 -2.97 -0.15
N ALA A 62 -1.15 -1.89 -0.74
CA ALA A 62 -0.61 -0.55 -0.56
C ALA A 62 -0.73 -0.08 0.89
N LYS A 63 -1.87 -0.34 1.55
CA LYS A 63 -2.05 -0.08 2.99
C LYS A 63 -1.04 -0.86 3.83
N TYR A 64 -0.94 -2.17 3.59
CA TYR A 64 0.03 -3.02 4.28
C TYR A 64 1.46 -2.51 4.10
N PHE A 65 1.82 -2.08 2.88
CA PHE A 65 3.12 -1.47 2.60
C PHE A 65 3.33 -0.16 3.34
N ALA A 66 2.35 0.75 3.35
CA ALA A 66 2.44 2.02 4.08
C ALA A 66 2.50 1.83 5.61
N GLU A 67 1.93 0.74 6.13
CA GLU A 67 2.00 0.38 7.54
C GLU A 67 3.30 -0.35 7.92
N SER A 68 4.00 -0.97 6.95
CA SER A 68 5.16 -1.83 7.22
C SER A 68 6.31 -1.10 7.93
N PRO A 69 6.66 0.18 7.64
CA PRO A 69 7.70 0.89 8.37
C PRO A 69 7.34 1.05 9.86
N ARG A 70 6.07 1.35 10.17
CA ARG A 70 5.62 1.45 11.58
C ARG A 70 5.68 0.11 12.29
N GLN A 71 5.25 -0.95 11.61
CA GLN A 71 5.35 -2.30 12.15
C GLN A 71 6.81 -2.69 12.38
N SER A 72 7.71 -2.37 11.45
CA SER A 72 9.15 -2.62 11.57
C SER A 72 9.75 -1.86 12.77
N ILE A 73 9.47 -0.56 12.91
CA ILE A 73 9.91 0.23 14.07
C ILE A 73 9.37 -0.39 15.37
N SER A 74 8.09 -0.77 15.40
CA SER A 74 7.46 -1.35 16.60
C SER A 74 8.11 -2.67 16.98
N ASN A 75 8.40 -3.54 16.00
CA ASN A 75 9.10 -4.80 16.23
C ASN A 75 10.50 -4.55 16.81
N HIS A 76 11.29 -3.65 16.22
CA HIS A 76 12.62 -3.32 16.74
C HIS A 76 12.59 -2.77 18.18
N VAL A 77 11.58 -1.99 18.52
CA VAL A 77 11.42 -1.46 19.88
C VAL A 77 10.96 -2.55 20.86
N TRP A 78 10.06 -3.45 20.45
CA TRP A 78 9.56 -4.54 21.28
C TRP A 78 10.56 -5.68 21.48
N ASP A 79 11.47 -5.89 20.53
CA ASP A 79 12.52 -6.91 20.62
C ASP A 79 13.60 -6.56 21.67
N VAL A 80 13.52 -5.39 22.30
CA VAL A 80 14.54 -4.83 23.19
C VAL A 80 13.99 -4.55 24.58
N THR A 81 14.77 -4.93 25.60
CA THR A 81 14.56 -4.50 26.98
C THR A 81 15.11 -3.08 27.18
N TRP A 82 14.26 -2.21 27.71
CA TRP A 82 14.56 -0.79 27.91
C TRP A 82 14.59 -0.43 29.38
N GLU A 83 15.61 0.33 29.79
CA GLU A 83 15.68 0.94 31.12
C GLU A 83 15.78 2.46 31.02
N PRO A 84 15.05 3.21 31.88
CA PRO A 84 15.16 4.66 31.91
C PRO A 84 16.51 5.09 32.47
N ILE A 85 17.23 5.92 31.72
CA ILE A 85 18.55 6.46 32.12
C ILE A 85 18.50 7.95 32.45
N GLY A 86 17.37 8.62 32.18
CA GLY A 86 17.18 9.99 32.59
C GLY A 86 16.01 10.68 31.90
N VAL A 87 15.89 11.98 32.17
CA VAL A 87 14.96 12.87 31.49
C VAL A 87 15.76 14.00 30.85
N ARG A 88 15.42 14.33 29.61
CA ARG A 88 16.02 15.41 28.83
C ARG A 88 14.97 16.47 28.51
N THR A 89 15.22 17.70 28.92
CA THR A 89 14.40 18.85 28.52
C THR A 89 14.82 19.33 27.13
N THR A 90 13.84 19.56 26.28
CA THR A 90 14.01 20.10 24.91
C THR A 90 13.04 21.26 24.70
N ASP A 91 13.20 21.99 23.59
CA ASP A 91 12.28 23.08 23.22
C ASP A 91 10.83 22.59 23.01
N GLU A 92 10.66 21.28 22.73
CA GLU A 92 9.36 20.63 22.55
C GLU A 92 8.82 19.99 23.84
N GLY A 93 9.53 20.10 24.96
CA GLY A 93 9.14 19.54 26.27
C GLY A 93 10.12 18.50 26.82
N GLU A 94 9.70 17.85 27.91
CA GLU A 94 10.47 16.80 28.58
C GLU A 94 10.38 15.46 27.82
N ARG A 95 11.51 14.76 27.76
CA ARG A 95 11.64 13.45 27.12
C ARG A 95 12.28 12.47 28.09
N VAL A 96 11.68 11.30 28.27
CA VAL A 96 12.33 10.18 28.97
C VAL A 96 13.32 9.53 28.02
N VAL A 97 14.56 9.40 28.44
CA VAL A 97 15.61 8.74 27.68
C VAL A 97 15.73 7.31 28.17
N LEU A 98 15.54 6.35 27.26
CA LEU A 98 15.64 4.92 27.54
C LEU A 98 16.91 4.36 26.89
N ASN A 99 17.59 3.46 27.60
CA ASN A 99 18.75 2.73 27.12
C ASN A 99 18.40 1.26 26.91
N ALA A 100 18.87 0.68 25.80
CA ALA A 100 18.75 -0.75 25.57
C ALA A 100 19.68 -1.52 26.51
N THR A 101 19.16 -2.50 27.23
CA THR A 101 19.92 -3.30 28.21
C THR A 101 19.94 -4.79 27.92
N GLY A 102 19.12 -5.25 26.97
CA GLY A 102 19.06 -6.64 26.55
C GLY A 102 18.05 -6.85 25.43
N LEU A 103 18.01 -8.07 24.92
CA LEU A 103 17.02 -8.54 23.96
C LEU A 103 15.88 -9.25 24.70
N ASP A 104 14.64 -9.01 24.31
CA ASP A 104 13.46 -9.70 24.88
C ASP A 104 13.03 -10.91 24.03
N THR A 105 13.75 -11.17 22.93
CA THR A 105 13.46 -12.21 21.95
C THR A 105 14.74 -12.86 21.45
N ASP A 106 14.64 -14.15 21.11
CA ASP A 106 15.71 -14.92 20.45
C ASP A 106 15.72 -14.69 18.92
N ILE A 107 14.80 -13.89 18.38
CA ILE A 107 14.67 -13.58 16.95
C ILE A 107 14.43 -12.08 16.79
N ILE A 108 15.27 -11.40 16.00
CA ILE A 108 15.02 -10.03 15.56
C ILE A 108 14.31 -10.04 14.21
N ALA A 109 13.30 -9.18 14.05
CA ALA A 109 12.62 -9.02 12.76
C ALA A 109 13.61 -8.70 11.63
N GLY A 110 13.58 -9.50 10.55
CA GLY A 110 14.41 -9.28 9.36
C GLY A 110 15.83 -9.86 9.41
N THR A 111 16.14 -10.73 10.37
CA THR A 111 17.44 -11.42 10.47
C THR A 111 17.27 -12.94 10.53
N GLU A 112 18.12 -13.68 9.79
CA GLU A 112 18.16 -15.16 9.82
C GLU A 112 19.15 -15.73 10.85
N GLY A 113 19.98 -14.88 11.46
CA GLY A 113 20.98 -15.29 12.46
C GLY A 113 20.51 -15.02 13.88
N ASP A 114 21.28 -15.53 14.85
CA ASP A 114 20.97 -15.41 16.26
C ASP A 114 21.42 -14.04 16.78
N PRO A 115 20.51 -13.23 17.37
CA PRO A 115 20.87 -11.95 17.94
C PRO A 115 21.64 -12.17 19.25
N VAL A 116 22.85 -11.62 19.35
CA VAL A 116 23.76 -11.87 20.49
C VAL A 116 24.04 -10.64 21.35
N ASP A 117 23.75 -9.44 20.84
CA ASP A 117 23.96 -8.19 21.56
C ASP A 117 23.03 -7.09 21.03
N VAL A 118 22.66 -6.15 21.91
CA VAL A 118 21.93 -4.94 21.54
C VAL A 118 22.40 -3.75 22.37
N ARG A 119 22.53 -2.62 21.68
CA ARG A 119 22.78 -1.32 22.31
C ARG A 119 21.95 -0.27 21.61
N GLY A 120 21.53 0.76 22.35
CA GLY A 120 20.72 1.79 21.74
C GLY A 120 20.17 2.76 22.75
N THR A 121 19.65 3.86 22.24
CA THR A 121 19.01 4.90 23.02
C THR A 121 17.80 5.39 22.26
N ILE A 122 16.68 5.57 22.95
CA ILE A 122 15.47 6.19 22.41
C ILE A 122 14.98 7.31 23.33
N ASP A 123 14.49 8.38 22.72
CA ASP A 123 13.85 9.49 23.40
C ASP A 123 12.34 9.37 23.27
N VAL A 124 11.63 9.31 24.40
CA VAL A 124 10.18 9.13 24.44
C VAL A 124 9.52 10.33 25.12
N THR A 125 8.50 10.88 24.49
CA THR A 125 7.66 11.94 25.08
C THR A 125 6.82 11.41 26.26
N SER A 126 6.24 12.29 27.07
CA SER A 126 5.28 11.92 28.12
C SER A 126 4.03 11.20 27.60
N GLU A 127 3.72 11.31 26.31
CA GLU A 127 2.61 10.63 25.64
C GLU A 127 2.99 9.23 25.12
N GLY A 128 4.22 8.78 25.36
CA GLY A 128 4.70 7.47 24.89
C GLY A 128 5.20 7.45 23.44
N ARG A 129 5.26 8.59 22.75
CA ARG A 129 5.78 8.71 21.38
C ARG A 129 7.33 8.75 21.37
N ILE A 130 7.96 7.92 20.54
CA ILE A 130 9.40 7.95 20.26
C ILE A 130 9.71 9.10 19.31
N VAL A 131 10.62 10.03 19.68
CA VAL A 131 10.98 11.20 18.86
C VAL A 131 12.28 10.97 18.09
N ASN A 132 13.29 10.43 18.75
CA ASN A 132 14.55 10.05 18.11
C ASN A 132 15.05 8.76 18.75
N GLY A 133 15.79 7.97 18.00
CA GLY A 133 16.35 6.74 18.51
C GLY A 133 17.41 6.15 17.60
N THR A 134 18.34 5.42 18.21
CA THR A 134 19.26 4.56 17.48
C THR A 134 19.32 3.23 18.22
N ILE A 135 19.09 2.14 17.48
CA ILE A 135 19.19 0.78 18.00
C ILE A 135 20.18 0.03 17.12
N ALA A 136 21.19 -0.58 17.73
CA ALA A 136 22.17 -1.38 17.04
C ALA A 136 22.20 -2.79 17.63
N TYR A 137 22.03 -3.79 16.77
CA TYR A 137 22.01 -5.19 17.13
C TYR A 137 23.21 -5.89 16.50
N THR A 138 23.82 -6.82 17.22
CA THR A 138 24.81 -7.74 16.67
C THR A 138 24.16 -9.10 16.45
N VAL A 139 24.26 -9.61 15.23
CA VAL A 139 23.69 -10.89 14.81
C VAL A 139 24.83 -11.84 14.47
N ASP A 140 24.80 -13.05 15.04
CA ASP A 140 25.71 -14.14 14.75
C ASP A 140 25.08 -15.11 13.74
N TYR A 141 25.79 -15.37 12.64
CA TYR A 141 25.39 -16.33 11.60
C TYR A 141 26.18 -17.65 11.70
N GLY A 142 26.98 -17.83 12.75
CA GLY A 142 27.81 -19.00 13.04
C GLY A 142 29.21 -18.91 12.43
N ASP A 143 29.35 -18.35 11.22
CA ASP A 143 30.65 -18.13 10.55
C ASP A 143 31.11 -16.67 10.56
N ARG A 144 30.19 -15.73 10.85
CA ARG A 144 30.43 -14.30 10.92
C ARG A 144 29.43 -13.61 11.84
N THR A 145 29.80 -12.44 12.35
CA THR A 145 28.88 -11.51 12.99
C THR A 145 28.66 -10.29 12.12
N ASP A 146 27.47 -9.69 12.24
CA ASP A 146 27.10 -8.44 11.57
C ASP A 146 26.45 -7.49 12.58
N THR A 147 26.69 -6.19 12.43
CA THR A 147 26.03 -5.17 13.26
C THR A 147 25.08 -4.35 12.41
N ARG A 148 23.80 -4.41 12.74
CA ARG A 148 22.75 -3.65 12.04
C ARG A 148 22.31 -2.50 12.91
N THR A 149 22.18 -1.31 12.32
CA THR A 149 21.75 -0.10 13.01
C THR A 149 20.45 0.42 12.43
N VAL A 150 19.45 0.61 13.28
CA VAL A 150 18.17 1.24 12.98
C VAL A 150 18.19 2.63 13.59
N THR A 151 17.95 3.65 12.77
CA THR A 151 17.77 5.03 13.25
C THR A 151 16.32 5.42 13.08
N ILE A 152 15.71 5.91 14.16
CA ILE A 152 14.31 6.31 14.21
C ILE A 152 14.28 7.81 14.45
N ARG A 153 13.48 8.52 13.65
CA ARG A 153 13.14 9.92 13.87
C ARG A 153 11.68 10.11 13.59
N THR A 154 10.97 10.75 14.51
CA THR A 154 9.59 11.19 14.28
C THR A 154 9.50 12.68 14.55
N GLU A 155 8.71 13.34 13.73
CA GLU A 155 8.40 14.76 13.87
C GLU A 155 6.89 14.93 13.90
N ARG A 156 6.41 15.96 14.59
CA ARG A 156 5.00 16.33 14.47
C ARG A 156 4.85 17.04 13.14
N ALA A 157 3.94 16.57 12.28
CA ALA A 157 3.61 17.28 11.06
C ALA A 157 3.19 18.73 11.40
N SER A 158 3.69 19.70 10.64
CA SER A 158 3.36 21.12 10.82
C SER A 158 2.01 21.51 10.21
N GLY A 159 1.29 20.55 9.64
CA GLY A 159 -0.01 20.72 9.00
C GLY A 159 -1.00 19.67 9.49
N ASP A 160 -2.28 20.02 9.43
CA ASP A 160 -3.37 19.18 9.92
C ASP A 160 -3.72 18.04 8.94
N PHE A 161 -3.16 18.03 7.71
CA PHE A 161 -3.51 17.08 6.67
C PHE A 161 -2.36 16.73 5.70
N VAL A 162 -2.34 15.48 5.24
CA VAL A 162 -1.54 14.91 4.17
C VAL A 162 -2.31 15.08 2.87
N SER A 163 -1.81 15.96 2.01
CA SER A 163 -2.47 16.25 0.72
C SER A 163 -2.33 15.08 -0.26
N LYS A 164 -3.37 14.83 -1.06
CA LYS A 164 -3.30 13.92 -2.21
C LYS A 164 -2.23 14.42 -3.19
N PRO A 165 -1.17 13.65 -3.48
CA PRO A 165 -0.17 14.03 -4.46
C PRO A 165 -0.79 14.14 -5.86
N SER A 166 -0.32 15.09 -6.66
CA SER A 166 -0.88 15.33 -8.01
C SER A 166 -0.79 14.12 -8.92
N TRP A 167 0.28 13.31 -8.78
CA TRP A 167 0.49 12.12 -9.60
C TRP A 167 -0.57 11.04 -9.37
N VAL A 168 -1.28 11.04 -8.23
CA VAL A 168 -2.37 10.08 -7.97
C VAL A 168 -3.51 10.25 -8.99
N SER A 169 -3.64 11.44 -9.57
CA SER A 169 -4.61 11.75 -10.60
C SER A 169 -4.11 11.53 -12.03
N ASP A 170 -2.87 11.05 -12.22
CA ASP A 170 -2.33 10.77 -13.55
C ASP A 170 -3.04 9.58 -14.23
N PRO A 171 -3.35 8.45 -13.55
CA PRO A 171 -4.13 7.36 -14.14
C PRO A 171 -5.62 7.69 -14.23
N PRO A 172 -6.39 6.98 -15.10
CA PRO A 172 -7.84 7.05 -15.07
C PRO A 172 -8.38 6.78 -13.67
N GLN A 173 -9.19 7.68 -13.15
CA GLN A 173 -9.84 7.52 -11.86
C GLN A 173 -11.17 6.80 -12.08
N VAL A 174 -11.32 5.64 -11.45
CA VAL A 174 -12.50 4.78 -11.62
C VAL A 174 -13.13 4.38 -10.30
N THR A 175 -14.45 4.19 -10.31
CA THR A 175 -15.21 3.53 -9.24
C THR A 175 -16.00 2.37 -9.84
N GLY A 176 -16.32 1.36 -9.05
CA GLY A 176 -16.99 0.17 -9.52
C GLY A 176 -18.12 -0.27 -8.61
N ASP A 177 -19.29 -0.51 -9.18
CA ASP A 177 -20.49 -0.99 -8.49
C ASP A 177 -21.16 -2.11 -9.31
N THR A 178 -22.09 -2.85 -8.72
CA THR A 178 -22.96 -3.79 -9.45
C THR A 178 -24.41 -3.34 -9.53
N THR A 179 -25.11 -3.84 -10.55
CA THR A 179 -26.54 -3.65 -10.77
C THR A 179 -27.15 -4.90 -11.42
N ASP A 180 -28.47 -4.87 -11.64
CA ASP A 180 -29.25 -5.97 -12.25
C ASP A 180 -29.14 -7.31 -11.52
N GLY A 181 -29.12 -7.26 -10.18
CA GLY A 181 -28.93 -8.45 -9.33
C GLY A 181 -27.54 -9.05 -9.53
N ASP A 182 -26.52 -8.19 -9.45
CA ASP A 182 -25.10 -8.50 -9.61
C ASP A 182 -24.70 -9.09 -10.95
N LYS A 183 -25.47 -8.85 -12.01
CA LYS A 183 -25.15 -9.36 -13.36
C LYS A 183 -24.39 -8.37 -14.22
N LEU A 184 -24.38 -7.10 -13.81
CA LEU A 184 -23.79 -6.01 -14.54
C LEU A 184 -22.90 -5.20 -13.60
N ILE A 185 -21.64 -5.01 -13.99
CA ILE A 185 -20.71 -4.11 -13.34
C ILE A 185 -20.83 -2.75 -14.02
N GLU A 186 -20.97 -1.68 -13.24
CA GLU A 186 -20.88 -0.30 -13.67
C GLU A 186 -19.51 0.25 -13.22
N LEU A 187 -18.56 0.37 -14.15
CA LEU A 187 -17.26 0.98 -13.90
C LEU A 187 -17.29 2.43 -14.37
N SER A 188 -17.49 3.37 -13.45
CA SER A 188 -17.56 4.79 -13.77
C SER A 188 -16.17 5.41 -13.86
N VAL A 189 -15.87 6.11 -14.95
CA VAL A 189 -14.65 6.90 -15.11
C VAL A 189 -14.92 8.28 -14.53
N THR A 190 -14.44 8.55 -13.31
CA THR A 190 -14.83 9.74 -12.55
C THR A 190 -13.98 10.96 -12.89
N ASP A 191 -12.69 10.76 -13.18
CA ASP A 191 -11.71 11.83 -13.44
C ASP A 191 -10.42 11.23 -14.06
N GLY A 192 -9.40 12.06 -14.30
CA GLY A 192 -8.13 11.64 -14.91
C GLY A 192 -8.22 11.55 -16.44
N PRO A 193 -7.24 10.92 -17.11
CA PRO A 193 -7.33 10.65 -18.54
C PRO A 193 -8.39 9.60 -18.85
N ALA A 194 -8.88 9.63 -20.08
CA ALA A 194 -9.79 8.62 -20.60
C ALA A 194 -9.16 7.23 -20.66
N ILE A 195 -10.01 6.21 -20.71
CA ILE A 195 -9.61 4.84 -21.02
C ILE A 195 -9.72 4.66 -22.54
N GLU A 196 -8.60 4.47 -23.23
CA GLU A 196 -8.58 4.35 -24.69
C GLU A 196 -9.27 3.08 -25.18
N ALA A 197 -9.87 3.15 -26.38
CA ALA A 197 -10.30 1.96 -27.11
C ALA A 197 -9.13 0.99 -27.30
N GLY A 198 -9.40 -0.31 -27.25
CA GLY A 198 -8.39 -1.37 -27.25
C GLY A 198 -7.78 -1.65 -25.87
N THR A 199 -8.12 -0.89 -24.83
CA THR A 199 -7.68 -1.18 -23.47
C THR A 199 -8.27 -2.49 -22.98
N ARG A 200 -7.42 -3.39 -22.50
CA ARG A 200 -7.82 -4.66 -21.90
C ARG A 200 -8.11 -4.48 -20.41
N LEU A 201 -9.35 -4.74 -20.01
CA LEU A 201 -9.80 -4.78 -18.63
C LEU A 201 -9.72 -6.22 -18.11
N SER A 202 -9.05 -6.42 -16.99
CA SER A 202 -8.96 -7.69 -16.28
C SER A 202 -9.95 -7.71 -15.13
N ILE A 203 -10.73 -8.79 -15.04
CA ILE A 203 -11.71 -9.00 -13.96
C ILE A 203 -11.17 -10.09 -13.03
N ASN A 204 -11.10 -9.79 -11.74
CA ASN A 204 -10.54 -10.67 -10.71
C ASN A 204 -11.46 -10.75 -9.49
N GLU A 205 -11.33 -11.81 -8.71
CA GLU A 205 -11.88 -11.85 -7.35
C GLU A 205 -11.01 -11.02 -6.39
N THR A 206 -11.62 -10.29 -5.44
CA THR A 206 -10.90 -9.36 -4.54
C THR A 206 -10.01 -10.08 -3.51
N PHE A 207 -10.50 -11.17 -2.90
CA PHE A 207 -9.87 -11.75 -1.69
C PHE A 207 -8.82 -12.84 -2.02
N TRP A 208 -9.04 -13.58 -3.10
CA TRP A 208 -8.09 -14.52 -3.68
C TRP A 208 -7.96 -14.13 -5.15
N PRO A 209 -6.75 -13.94 -5.72
CA PRO A 209 -6.57 -13.38 -7.04
C PRO A 209 -6.84 -14.46 -8.10
N THR A 210 -8.04 -15.00 -8.07
CA THR A 210 -8.53 -15.91 -9.09
C THR A 210 -8.89 -15.03 -10.27
N TRP A 211 -8.07 -15.11 -11.31
CA TRP A 211 -8.37 -14.50 -12.59
C TRP A 211 -9.71 -15.06 -13.09
N MET A 212 -10.69 -14.17 -13.28
CA MET A 212 -12.02 -14.56 -13.77
C MET A 212 -12.11 -14.46 -15.28
N GLY A 213 -11.45 -13.45 -15.84
CA GLY A 213 -11.46 -13.21 -17.28
C GLY A 213 -10.96 -11.81 -17.62
N ASN A 214 -11.24 -11.40 -18.85
CA ASN A 214 -10.90 -10.08 -19.35
C ASN A 214 -11.85 -9.70 -20.49
N VAL A 215 -11.95 -8.42 -20.74
CA VAL A 215 -12.66 -7.84 -21.87
C VAL A 215 -11.82 -6.71 -22.45
N THR A 216 -11.93 -6.46 -23.75
CA THR A 216 -11.27 -5.31 -24.40
C THR A 216 -12.34 -4.29 -24.74
N LEU A 217 -12.08 -3.02 -24.46
CA LEU A 217 -13.00 -1.94 -24.83
C LEU A 217 -12.95 -1.71 -26.33
N ASP A 218 -14.10 -1.72 -26.98
CA ASP A 218 -14.22 -1.37 -28.40
C ASP A 218 -14.24 0.15 -28.62
N GLU A 219 -14.63 0.89 -27.58
CA GLU A 219 -14.78 2.34 -27.58
C GLU A 219 -13.97 2.99 -26.46
N ARG A 220 -13.62 4.25 -26.65
CA ARG A 220 -12.95 5.08 -25.64
C ARG A 220 -13.99 5.47 -24.57
N ALA A 221 -13.59 5.43 -23.30
CA ALA A 221 -14.40 5.91 -22.18
C ALA A 221 -13.79 7.19 -21.59
N ASP A 222 -14.44 8.32 -21.81
CA ASP A 222 -14.04 9.62 -21.28
C ASP A 222 -14.50 9.83 -19.83
N PRO A 223 -13.86 10.76 -19.07
CA PRO A 223 -14.35 11.12 -17.74
C PRO A 223 -15.82 11.58 -17.75
N GLY A 224 -16.60 11.04 -16.82
CA GLY A 224 -18.04 11.18 -16.74
C GLY A 224 -18.83 10.05 -17.39
N GLU A 225 -18.18 9.14 -18.13
CA GLU A 225 -18.81 7.97 -18.74
C GLU A 225 -18.71 6.72 -17.86
N THR A 226 -19.55 5.73 -18.17
CA THR A 226 -19.60 4.44 -17.49
C THR A 226 -19.29 3.32 -18.46
N VAL A 227 -18.37 2.44 -18.08
CA VAL A 227 -18.13 1.16 -18.75
C VAL A 227 -18.99 0.09 -18.08
N TYR A 228 -19.87 -0.50 -18.86
CA TYR A 228 -20.75 -1.58 -18.44
C TYR A 228 -20.11 -2.92 -18.76
N ILE A 229 -19.94 -3.81 -17.78
CA ILE A 229 -19.32 -5.12 -17.99
C ILE A 229 -20.26 -6.23 -17.49
N TYR A 230 -20.56 -7.22 -18.32
CA TYR A 230 -21.31 -8.40 -17.91
C TYR A 230 -20.64 -9.69 -18.36
N ARG A 231 -21.03 -10.79 -17.71
CA ARG A 231 -20.55 -12.13 -18.01
C ARG A 231 -21.70 -12.99 -18.50
N THR A 232 -21.45 -13.74 -19.57
CA THR A 232 -22.31 -14.84 -20.03
C THR A 232 -21.58 -16.16 -19.83
N GLU A 233 -22.34 -17.23 -19.60
CA GLU A 233 -21.80 -18.58 -19.56
C GLU A 233 -22.48 -19.45 -20.60
N GLU A 234 -21.66 -20.14 -21.40
CA GLU A 234 -22.13 -21.12 -22.37
C GLU A 234 -21.19 -22.33 -22.35
N ASN A 235 -21.74 -23.54 -22.23
CA ASN A 235 -20.98 -24.79 -22.15
C ASN A 235 -19.88 -24.81 -21.06
N GLY A 236 -20.10 -24.10 -19.95
CA GLY A 236 -19.15 -24.00 -18.83
C GLY A 236 -17.99 -23.02 -19.08
N ALA A 237 -18.01 -22.26 -20.17
CA ALA A 237 -17.03 -21.22 -20.46
C ALA A 237 -17.64 -19.83 -20.23
N ALA A 238 -16.97 -19.03 -19.38
CA ALA A 238 -17.33 -17.64 -19.15
C ALA A 238 -16.79 -16.74 -20.27
N THR A 239 -17.65 -15.86 -20.80
CA THR A 239 -17.28 -14.79 -21.73
C THR A 239 -17.69 -13.46 -21.15
N PHE A 240 -16.81 -12.46 -21.23
CA PHE A 240 -17.06 -11.10 -20.75
C PHE A 240 -17.30 -10.17 -21.93
N HIS A 241 -18.23 -9.25 -21.72
CA HIS A 241 -18.66 -8.26 -22.70
C HIS A 241 -18.62 -6.88 -22.05
N ALA A 242 -18.33 -5.85 -22.84
CA ALA A 242 -18.30 -4.48 -22.36
C ALA A 242 -18.96 -3.53 -23.36
N SER A 243 -19.60 -2.47 -22.84
CA SER A 243 -20.04 -1.31 -23.61
C SER A 243 -19.71 -0.03 -22.84
N VAL A 244 -19.58 1.09 -23.56
CA VAL A 244 -19.28 2.40 -22.97
C VAL A 244 -20.49 3.32 -23.15
N GLY A 245 -20.87 4.03 -22.09
CA GLY A 245 -21.93 5.05 -22.08
C GLY A 245 -23.34 4.50 -22.12
N GLU A 246 -23.64 3.57 -23.03
CA GLU A 246 -24.95 2.93 -23.14
C GLU A 246 -25.03 1.65 -22.32
N ARG A 247 -25.98 1.62 -21.37
CA ARG A 247 -26.29 0.44 -20.56
C ARG A 247 -26.81 -0.69 -21.45
N PRO A 248 -26.17 -1.88 -21.45
CA PRO A 248 -26.56 -2.98 -22.33
C PRO A 248 -27.85 -3.63 -21.84
N THR A 249 -28.62 -4.20 -22.79
CA THR A 249 -29.69 -5.14 -22.44
C THR A 249 -29.07 -6.51 -22.18
N LEU A 250 -29.21 -7.02 -20.95
CA LEU A 250 -28.59 -8.30 -20.58
C LEU A 250 -29.26 -9.48 -21.28
N PRO A 251 -28.48 -10.40 -21.88
CA PRO A 251 -29.02 -11.62 -22.46
C PRO A 251 -29.50 -12.59 -21.36
N GLN A 252 -30.36 -13.54 -21.73
CA GLN A 252 -30.95 -14.50 -20.77
C GLN A 252 -29.91 -15.36 -20.04
N ASN A 253 -28.74 -15.59 -20.65
CA ASN A 253 -27.63 -16.35 -20.08
C ASN A 253 -26.59 -15.47 -19.35
N ALA A 254 -26.91 -14.20 -19.07
CA ALA A 254 -26.08 -13.38 -18.19
C ALA A 254 -26.09 -13.93 -16.77
N THR A 255 -24.90 -14.11 -16.19
CA THR A 255 -24.72 -14.73 -14.88
C THR A 255 -24.30 -13.72 -13.82
N ALA A 256 -24.86 -13.84 -12.62
CA ALA A 256 -24.53 -12.96 -11.51
C ALA A 256 -23.11 -13.23 -11.00
N PHE A 257 -22.44 -12.19 -10.54
CA PHE A 257 -21.22 -12.25 -9.75
C PHE A 257 -21.60 -12.59 -8.31
N THR A 258 -20.84 -13.49 -7.67
CA THR A 258 -21.19 -14.05 -6.36
C THR A 258 -20.15 -13.76 -5.27
N LYS A 259 -19.11 -13.01 -5.62
CA LYS A 259 -17.99 -12.65 -4.75
C LYS A 259 -17.54 -11.25 -5.12
N GLY A 260 -16.97 -10.53 -4.14
CA GLY A 260 -16.33 -9.23 -4.40
C GLY A 260 -15.31 -9.32 -5.54
N LEU A 261 -15.33 -8.31 -6.40
CA LEU A 261 -14.51 -8.26 -7.61
C LEU A 261 -13.55 -7.08 -7.59
N SER A 262 -12.58 -7.12 -8.49
CA SER A 262 -11.93 -5.91 -8.97
C SER A 262 -11.85 -5.89 -10.49
N VAL A 263 -11.95 -4.68 -11.05
CA VAL A 263 -11.70 -4.42 -12.47
C VAL A 263 -10.44 -3.59 -12.57
N ARG A 264 -9.48 -4.09 -13.35
CA ARG A 264 -8.17 -3.46 -13.53
C ARG A 264 -7.89 -3.19 -15.00
N GLY A 265 -7.39 -2.01 -15.32
CA GLY A 265 -6.89 -1.66 -16.64
C GLY A 265 -5.51 -1.02 -16.60
N ARG A 266 -4.93 -0.81 -17.80
CA ARG A 266 -3.63 -0.19 -17.99
C ARG A 266 -3.63 0.65 -19.27
N VAL A 267 -3.19 1.89 -19.15
CA VAL A 267 -2.92 2.82 -20.26
C VAL A 267 -1.45 3.23 -20.14
N ASP A 268 -0.60 2.74 -21.04
CA ASP A 268 0.85 2.94 -20.99
C ASP A 268 1.50 2.56 -19.65
N ASN A 269 1.98 3.51 -18.84
CA ASN A 269 2.54 3.27 -17.51
C ASN A 269 1.56 3.57 -16.36
N LEU A 270 0.33 3.91 -16.71
CA LEU A 270 -0.74 4.25 -15.79
C LEU A 270 -1.64 3.03 -15.60
N ILE A 271 -1.86 2.63 -14.35
CA ILE A 271 -2.72 1.50 -14.00
C ILE A 271 -3.83 2.01 -13.12
N PHE A 272 -5.02 1.46 -13.31
CA PHE A 272 -6.16 1.75 -12.47
C PHE A 272 -6.83 0.44 -12.03
N GLU A 273 -7.33 0.42 -10.80
CA GLU A 273 -8.13 -0.68 -10.28
C GLU A 273 -9.29 -0.13 -9.44
N ALA A 274 -10.50 -0.62 -9.72
CA ALA A 274 -11.66 -0.41 -8.86
C ALA A 274 -12.06 -1.74 -8.23
N GLY A 275 -12.20 -1.76 -6.90
CA GLY A 275 -12.97 -2.77 -6.20
C GLY A 275 -14.45 -2.59 -6.51
N VAL A 276 -15.16 -3.69 -6.72
CA VAL A 276 -16.60 -3.72 -7.00
C VAL A 276 -17.29 -4.47 -5.86
N GLU A 277 -18.20 -3.79 -5.18
CA GLU A 277 -19.04 -4.40 -4.15
C GLU A 277 -20.20 -5.15 -4.79
N ILE A 278 -20.57 -6.29 -4.21
CA ILE A 278 -21.71 -7.13 -4.60
C ILE A 278 -22.78 -6.93 -3.54
N GLU A 279 -24.04 -6.70 -3.94
CA GLU A 279 -25.16 -6.42 -3.03
C GLU A 279 -25.80 -7.68 -2.40
#